data_AF-A0A2T4V6C8-F1
#
_entry.id   AF-A0A2T4V6C8-F1
#
_cell.length_a   1.000
_cell.length_b   1.000
_cell.length_c   1.000
_cell.angle_alpha   90.00
_cell.angle_beta   90.00
_cell.angle_gamma   90.00
#
_symmetry.space_group_name_H-M   'P 1'
#
loop_
_entity.id
_entity.type
_entity.pdbx_description
1 polymer ?
#
loop_
_entity_poly.entity_id
_entity_poly.type
_entity_poly.pdbx_seq_one_letter_code
_entity_poly.pdbx_strand_id
1 'polypeptide(L)'
;MTREEAQRLVQAFMKSLGQPSEGLNPQGFGGVALGDAQLYFEYHADKQALETSALVYKFRDPPKPGVLEGFRAEEKSGTDTGGGAVDYEPENKSLFLSRTYSTVPQDAAFKEDMRRLAQASVVWGDEVLDRVASRVFKR
;
A
#
# COMPACT_ATOMS: atom_id res chain seq x y z
N MET A 1 -18.18 -2.59 4.04
CA MET A 1 -17.71 -3.17 5.31
C MET A 1 -17.80 -2.11 6.40
N THR A 2 -18.07 -2.49 7.64
CA THR A 2 -18.11 -1.55 8.77
C THR A 2 -16.72 -1.29 9.34
N ARG A 3 -16.58 -0.25 10.17
CA ARG A 3 -15.33 0.06 10.87
C ARG A 3 -14.89 -1.10 11.77
N GLU A 4 -15.84 -1.74 12.46
CA GLU A 4 -15.59 -2.86 13.36
C GLU A 4 -15.12 -4.10 12.60
N GLU A 5 -15.66 -4.33 11.41
CA GLU A 5 -15.22 -5.41 10.51
C GLU A 5 -13.79 -5.16 10.03
N ALA A 6 -13.49 -3.96 9.55
CA ALA A 6 -12.14 -3.56 9.15
C ALA A 6 -11.14 -3.69 10.30
N GLN A 7 -11.51 -3.23 11.50
CA GLN A 7 -10.67 -3.34 12.68
C GLN A 7 -10.38 -4.80 13.04
N ARG A 8 -11.40 -5.68 13.05
CA ARG A 8 -11.21 -7.11 13.32
C ARG A 8 -10.32 -7.80 12.28
N LEU A 9 -10.46 -7.43 11.01
CA LEU A 9 -9.63 -7.97 9.93
C LEU A 9 -8.15 -7.61 10.14
N VAL A 10 -7.87 -6.34 10.42
CA VAL A 10 -6.50 -5.89 10.71
C VAL A 10 -5.97 -6.56 11.99
N GLN A 11 -6.77 -6.65 13.05
CA GLN A 11 -6.37 -7.36 14.28
C GLN A 11 -5.99 -8.83 14.02
N ALA A 12 -6.79 -9.54 13.22
CA ALA A 12 -6.53 -10.93 12.85
C ALA A 12 -5.21 -11.06 12.05
N PHE A 13 -4.99 -10.15 11.10
CA PHE A 13 -3.74 -10.09 10.35
C PHE A 13 -2.53 -9.86 11.27
N MET A 14 -2.59 -8.84 12.12
CA MET A 14 -1.54 -8.48 13.08
C MET A 14 -1.22 -9.63 14.05
N LYS A 15 -2.25 -10.31 14.57
CA LYS A 15 -2.10 -11.51 15.39
C LYS A 15 -1.38 -12.63 14.63
N SER A 16 -1.68 -12.81 13.34
CA SER A 16 -1.04 -13.83 12.49
C SER A 16 0.45 -13.57 12.24
N LEU A 17 0.91 -12.33 12.44
CA LEU A 17 2.31 -11.93 12.40
C LEU A 17 3.03 -12.07 13.76
N GLY A 18 2.31 -12.52 14.81
CA GLY A 18 2.84 -12.55 16.17
C GLY A 18 2.93 -11.17 16.82
N GLN A 19 2.21 -10.17 16.29
CA GLN A 19 2.20 -8.80 16.78
C GLN A 19 0.77 -8.35 17.13
N PRO A 20 0.15 -8.87 18.20
CA PRO A 20 -1.20 -8.45 18.60
C PRO A 20 -1.29 -6.93 18.76
N SER A 21 -2.35 -6.35 18.21
CA SER A 21 -2.58 -4.89 18.15
C SER A 21 -4.07 -4.61 18.26
N GLU A 22 -4.44 -3.36 18.59
CA GLU A 22 -5.82 -2.87 18.46
C GLU A 22 -6.27 -2.79 16.99
N GLY A 23 -5.34 -2.89 16.04
CA GLY A 23 -5.60 -2.89 14.60
C GLY A 23 -5.68 -1.47 14.05
N LEU A 24 -6.87 -0.86 14.17
CA LEU A 24 -7.11 0.52 13.77
C LEU A 24 -7.33 1.40 15.01
N ASN A 25 -6.69 2.57 15.03
CA ASN A 25 -6.85 3.59 16.06
C ASN A 25 -8.24 4.27 15.97
N PRO A 26 -8.61 5.16 16.91
CA PRO A 26 -9.91 5.85 16.89
C PRO A 26 -10.19 6.63 15.60
N GLN A 27 -9.15 7.14 14.93
CA GLN A 27 -9.24 7.87 13.67
C GLN A 27 -9.38 6.94 12.44
N GLY A 28 -9.28 5.62 12.60
CA GLY A 28 -9.42 4.65 11.52
C GLY A 28 -8.11 4.23 10.86
N PHE A 29 -6.96 4.56 11.46
CA PHE A 29 -5.63 4.27 10.92
C PHE A 29 -4.92 3.14 11.65
N GLY A 30 -4.16 2.34 10.93
CA GLY A 30 -3.25 1.33 11.46
C GLY A 30 -2.01 1.18 10.59
N GLY A 31 -1.04 0.42 11.05
CA GLY A 31 0.14 0.10 10.24
C GLY A 31 1.03 -0.96 10.87
N VAL A 32 1.87 -1.56 10.04
CA VAL A 32 2.82 -2.60 10.44
C VAL A 32 4.02 -2.65 9.52
N ALA A 33 5.19 -2.95 10.09
CA ALA A 33 6.37 -3.31 9.32
C ALA A 33 6.35 -4.82 9.03
N LEU A 34 6.53 -5.21 7.77
CA LEU A 34 6.61 -6.60 7.33
C LEU A 34 7.92 -6.82 6.57
N GLY A 35 8.97 -7.21 7.30
CA GLY A 35 10.33 -7.19 6.76
C GLY A 35 10.76 -5.75 6.44
N ASP A 36 11.20 -5.51 5.21
CA ASP A 36 11.61 -4.18 4.72
C ASP A 36 10.42 -3.32 4.25
N ALA A 37 9.21 -3.90 4.17
CA ALA A 37 8.02 -3.20 3.74
C ALA A 37 7.29 -2.51 4.91
N GLN A 38 6.64 -1.38 4.61
CA GLN A 38 5.73 -0.69 5.53
C GLN A 38 4.31 -0.74 4.96
N LEU A 39 3.39 -1.36 5.70
CA LEU A 39 1.97 -1.42 5.38
C LEU A 39 1.19 -0.43 6.25
N TYR A 40 0.22 0.22 5.63
CA TYR A 40 -0.73 1.12 6.26
C TYR A 40 -2.15 0.66 6.00
N PHE A 41 -3.03 0.95 6.94
CA PHE A 41 -4.44 0.60 6.91
C PHE A 41 -5.26 1.85 7.20
N GLU A 42 -6.25 2.14 6.38
CA GLU A 42 -7.17 3.25 6.60
C GLU A 42 -8.61 2.84 6.33
N TYR A 43 -9.50 3.08 7.29
CA TYR A 43 -10.92 2.89 7.09
C TYR A 43 -11.60 4.18 6.60
N HIS A 44 -12.15 4.13 5.39
CA HIS A 44 -12.92 5.20 4.77
C HIS A 44 -14.40 5.03 5.11
N ALA A 45 -14.91 5.85 6.03
CA ALA A 45 -16.29 5.73 6.53
C ALA A 45 -17.35 6.08 5.48
N ASP A 46 -17.06 7.04 4.61
CA ASP A 46 -17.90 7.47 3.49
C ASP A 46 -18.05 6.36 2.43
N LYS A 47 -16.97 5.61 2.18
CA LYS A 47 -16.93 4.50 1.23
C LYS A 47 -17.29 3.15 1.85
N GLN A 48 -17.39 3.09 3.18
CA GLN A 48 -17.52 1.85 3.94
C GLN A 48 -16.48 0.81 3.52
N ALA A 49 -15.22 1.20 3.48
CA ALA A 49 -14.14 0.40 2.91
C ALA A 49 -12.84 0.51 3.69
N LEU A 50 -12.05 -0.57 3.70
CA LEU A 50 -10.68 -0.58 4.21
C LEU A 50 -9.72 -0.43 3.03
N GLU A 51 -8.92 0.61 3.05
CA GLU A 51 -7.75 0.75 2.21
C GLU A 51 -6.52 0.15 2.90
N THR A 52 -5.72 -0.55 2.11
CA THR A 52 -4.44 -1.14 2.50
C THR A 52 -3.37 -0.63 1.55
N SER A 53 -2.32 0.00 2.08
CA SER A 53 -1.34 0.70 1.27
C SER A 53 0.07 0.27 1.68
N ALA A 54 0.90 -0.11 0.73
CA ALA A 54 2.29 -0.47 0.96
C ALA A 54 3.21 0.64 0.45
N LEU A 55 4.07 1.17 1.32
CA LEU A 55 4.98 2.24 0.95
C LEU A 55 5.97 1.77 -0.11
N VAL A 56 6.03 2.50 -1.22
CA VAL A 56 7.02 2.34 -2.27
C VAL A 56 8.16 3.33 -2.03
N TYR A 57 7.84 4.62 -1.94
CA TYR A 57 8.85 5.65 -1.80
C TYR A 57 8.27 6.92 -1.18
N LYS A 58 9.03 7.55 -0.28
CA LYS A 58 8.68 8.87 0.27
C LYS A 58 9.54 9.94 -0.35
N PHE A 59 8.93 10.85 -1.11
CA PHE A 59 9.66 11.95 -1.72
C PHE A 59 9.94 13.06 -0.70
N ARG A 60 11.16 13.63 -0.78
CA ARG A 60 11.53 14.82 -0.01
C ARG A 60 10.76 16.06 -0.49
N ASP A 61 10.74 16.23 -1.80
CA ASP A 61 10.05 17.30 -2.51
C ASP A 61 9.01 16.69 -3.45
N PRO A 62 8.00 17.45 -3.92
CA PRO A 62 7.06 16.94 -4.90
C PRO A 62 7.80 16.28 -6.09
N PRO A 63 7.32 15.11 -6.56
CA PRO A 63 7.98 14.39 -7.65
C PRO A 63 8.08 15.29 -8.89
N LYS A 64 9.22 15.20 -9.59
CA LYS A 64 9.41 15.96 -10.83
C LYS A 64 8.37 15.52 -11.89
N PRO A 65 8.02 16.40 -12.85
CA PRO A 65 7.13 16.02 -13.94
C PRO A 65 7.61 14.75 -14.64
N GLY A 66 6.70 13.82 -14.92
CA GLY A 66 7.01 12.55 -15.60
C GLY A 66 7.33 11.38 -14.65
N VAL A 67 7.65 11.63 -13.37
CA VAL A 67 7.96 10.55 -12.42
C VAL A 67 6.72 9.71 -12.12
N LEU A 68 5.60 10.34 -11.76
CA LEU A 68 4.35 9.63 -11.45
C LEU A 68 3.78 8.94 -12.70
N GLU A 69 3.88 9.59 -13.85
CA GLU A 69 3.52 8.99 -15.14
C GLU A 69 4.37 7.77 -15.46
N GLY A 70 5.66 7.79 -15.11
CA GLY A 70 6.57 6.65 -15.24
C GLY A 70 6.12 5.45 -14.41
N PHE A 71 5.77 5.65 -13.14
CA PHE A 71 5.25 4.57 -12.29
C PHE A 71 3.92 4.01 -12.82
N ARG A 72 2.99 4.88 -13.21
CA ARG A 72 1.72 4.45 -13.83
C ARG A 72 1.92 3.73 -15.17
N ALA A 73 2.97 4.07 -15.92
CA ALA A 73 3.31 3.36 -17.14
C ALA A 73 3.84 1.95 -16.86
N GLU A 74 4.66 1.76 -15.82
CA GLU A 74 5.14 0.44 -15.38
C GLU A 74 3.99 -0.45 -14.89
N GLU A 75 3.01 0.12 -14.20
CA GLU A 75 1.77 -0.56 -13.81
C GLU A 75 1.00 -1.02 -15.05
N LYS A 76 0.77 -0.10 -16.01
CA LYS A 76 0.06 -0.40 -17.26
C LYS A 76 0.79 -1.40 -18.14
N SER A 77 2.12 -1.50 -18.06
CA SER A 77 2.90 -2.50 -18.79
C SER A 77 2.91 -3.88 -18.11
N GLY A 78 2.21 -4.03 -16.97
CA GLY A 78 2.04 -5.32 -16.31
C GLY A 78 3.13 -5.66 -15.30
N THR A 79 3.88 -4.68 -14.78
CA THR A 79 4.76 -4.89 -13.64
C THR A 79 3.92 -5.34 -12.44
N ASP A 80 4.29 -6.43 -11.77
CA ASP A 80 3.50 -6.96 -10.65
C ASP A 80 3.39 -5.95 -9.52
N THR A 81 2.16 -5.55 -9.20
CA THR A 81 1.81 -4.61 -8.11
C THR A 81 1.41 -5.33 -6.83
N GLY A 82 1.54 -6.65 -6.77
CA GLY A 82 1.08 -7.44 -5.61
C GLY A 82 -0.44 -7.38 -5.42
N GLY A 83 -1.19 -6.97 -6.46
CA GLY A 83 -2.64 -6.78 -6.42
C GLY A 83 -3.09 -5.38 -5.99
N GLY A 84 -2.16 -4.45 -5.76
CA GLY A 84 -2.46 -3.03 -5.57
C GLY A 84 -2.48 -2.23 -6.86
N ALA A 85 -2.68 -0.92 -6.72
CA ALA A 85 -2.55 0.07 -7.78
C ALA A 85 -1.60 1.19 -7.34
N VAL A 86 -0.94 1.84 -8.29
CA VAL A 86 -0.04 2.97 -8.02
C VAL A 86 -0.84 4.15 -7.50
N ASP A 87 -0.55 4.56 -6.27
CA ASP A 87 -1.20 5.70 -5.62
C ASP A 87 -0.19 6.70 -5.09
N TYR A 88 -0.46 7.98 -5.28
CA TYR A 88 0.41 9.06 -4.79
C TYR A 88 -0.40 10.02 -3.94
N GLU A 89 -0.01 10.11 -2.67
CA GLU A 89 -0.62 11.01 -1.71
C GLU A 89 0.19 12.33 -1.64
N PRO A 90 -0.33 13.45 -2.16
CA PRO A 90 0.40 14.70 -2.20
C PRO A 90 0.62 15.31 -0.81
N GLU A 91 -0.24 15.01 0.17
CA GLU A 91 -0.18 15.57 1.52
C GLU A 91 1.06 15.10 2.30
N ASN A 92 1.39 13.81 2.19
CA ASN A 92 2.56 13.23 2.85
C ASN A 92 3.72 12.94 1.88
N LYS A 93 3.54 13.24 0.59
CA LYS A 93 4.50 13.03 -0.52
C LYS A 93 4.95 11.58 -0.64
N SER A 94 4.05 10.63 -0.44
CA SER A 94 4.38 9.21 -0.47
C SER A 94 3.72 8.53 -1.67
N LEU A 95 4.49 7.63 -2.28
CA LEU A 95 4.04 6.71 -3.30
C LEU A 95 3.74 5.37 -2.65
N PHE A 96 2.59 4.81 -2.97
CA PHE A 96 2.10 3.55 -2.46
C PHE A 96 1.70 2.59 -3.59
N LEU A 97 1.63 1.31 -3.23
CA LEU A 97 0.75 0.36 -3.87
C LEU A 97 -0.47 0.19 -2.95
N SER A 98 -1.64 0.60 -3.42
CA SER A 98 -2.87 0.63 -2.61
C SER A 98 -3.92 -0.32 -3.14
N ARG A 99 -4.70 -0.92 -2.23
CA ARG A 99 -5.87 -1.76 -2.56
C ARG A 99 -6.99 -1.48 -1.58
N THR A 100 -8.23 -1.53 -2.05
CA THR A 100 -9.42 -1.28 -1.24
C THR A 100 -10.31 -2.52 -1.13
N TYR A 101 -10.84 -2.75 0.06
CA TYR A 101 -11.80 -3.81 0.37
C TYR A 101 -13.13 -3.19 0.81
N SER A 102 -14.19 -3.40 0.05
CA SER A 102 -15.56 -3.00 0.41
C SER A 102 -16.34 -4.11 1.13
N THR A 103 -15.85 -5.34 1.07
CA THR A 103 -16.39 -6.50 1.78
C THR A 103 -15.28 -7.20 2.55
N VAL A 104 -15.63 -7.92 3.62
CA VAL A 104 -14.64 -8.64 4.43
C VAL A 104 -14.11 -9.84 3.64
N PRO A 105 -12.82 -9.85 3.24
CA PRO A 105 -12.20 -11.01 2.62
C PRO A 105 -12.03 -12.14 3.63
N GLN A 106 -11.74 -13.35 3.15
CA GLN A 106 -11.28 -14.44 4.01
C GLN A 106 -9.89 -14.11 4.58
N ASP A 107 -9.67 -14.41 5.87
CA ASP A 107 -8.41 -14.12 6.57
C ASP A 107 -7.16 -14.63 5.83
N ALA A 108 -7.22 -15.84 5.28
CA ALA A 108 -6.11 -16.43 4.53
C ALA A 108 -5.81 -15.68 3.23
N ALA A 109 -6.86 -15.25 2.52
CA ALA A 109 -6.72 -14.45 1.30
C ALA A 109 -6.15 -13.07 1.62
N PHE A 110 -6.67 -12.41 2.66
CA PHE A 110 -6.16 -11.11 3.10
C PHE A 110 -4.69 -11.17 3.50
N LYS A 111 -4.29 -12.21 4.24
CA LYS A 111 -2.88 -12.41 4.63
C LYS A 111 -1.97 -12.56 3.41
N GLU A 112 -2.39 -13.36 2.43
CA GLU A 112 -1.63 -13.54 1.20
C GLU A 112 -1.56 -12.25 0.37
N ASP A 113 -2.68 -11.52 0.28
CA ASP A 113 -2.74 -10.23 -0.39
C ASP A 113 -1.76 -9.22 0.25
N MET A 114 -1.72 -9.12 1.59
CA MET A 114 -0.79 -8.23 2.29
C MET A 114 0.67 -8.64 2.09
N ARG A 115 0.95 -9.96 2.06
CA ARG A 115 2.29 -10.47 1.78
C ARG A 115 2.76 -10.09 0.37
N ARG A 116 1.89 -10.27 -0.64
CA ARG A 116 2.18 -9.92 -2.03
C ARG A 116 2.35 -8.42 -2.22
N LEU A 117 1.47 -7.62 -1.63
CA LEU A 117 1.52 -6.17 -1.68
C LEU A 117 2.82 -5.63 -1.06
N ALA A 118 3.22 -6.15 0.10
CA ALA A 118 4.48 -5.81 0.76
C ALA A 118 5.71 -6.18 -0.08
N GLN A 119 5.74 -7.38 -0.66
CA GLN A 119 6.84 -7.81 -1.52
C GLN A 119 6.96 -6.94 -2.77
N ALA A 120 5.84 -6.63 -3.41
CA ALA A 120 5.82 -5.76 -4.57
C ALA A 120 6.30 -4.35 -4.22
N SER A 121 5.91 -3.78 -3.07
CA SER A 121 6.29 -2.41 -2.74
C SER A 121 7.80 -2.23 -2.60
N VAL A 122 8.50 -3.25 -2.09
CA VAL A 122 9.98 -3.27 -2.01
C VAL A 122 10.61 -3.28 -3.39
N VAL A 123 10.16 -4.16 -4.29
CA VAL A 123 10.65 -4.21 -5.69
C VAL A 123 10.36 -2.89 -6.41
N TRP A 124 9.22 -2.28 -6.14
CA TRP A 124 8.86 -0.99 -6.72
C TRP A 124 9.70 0.16 -6.17
N GLY A 125 10.05 0.13 -4.88
CA GLY A 125 10.87 1.13 -4.22
C GLY A 125 12.34 1.08 -4.62
N ASP A 126 12.79 -0.02 -5.22
CA ASP A 126 14.15 -0.23 -5.68
C ASP A 126 14.23 -0.27 -7.22
N GLU A 127 13.89 -1.42 -7.83
CA GLU A 127 14.09 -1.66 -9.25
C GLU A 127 13.21 -0.78 -10.15
N VAL A 128 11.92 -0.62 -9.81
CA VAL A 128 11.00 0.18 -10.63
C VAL A 128 11.36 1.66 -10.52
N LEU A 129 11.70 2.12 -9.32
CA LEU A 129 12.17 3.48 -9.08
C LEU A 129 13.41 3.79 -9.92
N ASP A 130 14.42 2.90 -9.96
CA ASP A 130 15.61 3.11 -10.79
C ASP A 130 15.27 3.16 -12.30
N ARG A 131 14.39 2.28 -12.79
CA ARG A 131 13.92 2.31 -14.18
C ARG A 131 13.22 3.62 -14.53
N VAL A 132 12.30 4.08 -13.67
CA VAL A 132 11.56 5.34 -13.86
C VAL A 132 12.53 6.52 -13.84
N ALA A 133 13.40 6.58 -12.84
CA ALA A 133 14.41 7.64 -12.71
C ALA A 133 15.33 7.68 -13.94
N SER A 134 15.81 6.53 -14.39
CA SER A 134 16.65 6.42 -15.59
C SER A 134 15.94 6.93 -16.85
N ARG A 135 14.63 6.70 -17.02
CA ARG A 135 13.88 7.17 -18.20
C ARG A 135 13.55 8.66 -18.15
N VAL A 136 13.26 9.18 -16.95
CA VAL A 136 12.84 10.58 -16.77
C VAL A 136 14.05 11.53 -16.77
N PHE A 137 15.18 11.12 -16.19
CA PHE A 137 16.35 12.00 -16.02
C PHE A 137 17.46 11.83 -17.06
N LYS A 138 17.42 10.78 -17.90
CA LYS A 138 18.35 10.64 -19.06
C LYS A 138 17.81 11.27 -20.35
N ARG A 139 16.67 11.97 -20.29
CA ARG A 139 16.11 12.76 -21.39
C ARG A 139 16.53 14.22 -21.29
#